data_AF-A0A7S1HBB0-F1
#
_entry.id   AF-A0A7S1HBB0-F1
#
_cell.length_a   1.000
_cell.length_b   1.000
_cell.length_c   1.000
_cell.angle_alpha   90.00
_cell.angle_beta   90.00
_cell.angle_gamma   90.00
#
_symmetry.space_group_name_H-M   'P 1'
#
loop_
_entity.id
_entity.type
_entity.pdbx_description
1 polymer ?
#
loop_
_entity_poly.entity_id
_entity_poly.type
_entity_poly.pdbx_seq_one_letter_code
_entity_poly.pdbx_strand_id
1 'polypeptide(L)'
;TRARSEDYVMSLRRGTRDVLGHVDMHAVAGLAGVLVGNVQAPEDDSVKTLISTDNGNEWRPIHPPKNSKECVARSKGWVTKTGHACSLQLQGGHKNKGVPTKWEARQHREVERRWGPVLSSATAVGVMLAVGNVGERLRSRDGELSTFVSRDGGESWAVVGEG
;
A
#
# COMPACT_ATOMS: atom_id res chain seq x y z
N THR A 1 -24.59 15.27 12.94
CA THR A 1 -24.00 14.76 14.21
C THR A 1 -22.63 15.38 14.36
N ARG A 2 -22.34 16.07 15.47
CA ARG A 2 -21.04 16.73 15.69
C ARG A 2 -20.03 15.67 16.10
N ALA A 3 -18.89 15.57 15.41
CA ALA A 3 -17.83 14.64 15.81
C ALA A 3 -17.32 15.04 17.21
N ARG A 4 -17.35 14.11 18.17
CA ARG A 4 -16.78 14.27 19.50
C ARG A 4 -15.52 13.40 19.58
N SER A 5 -14.47 13.91 20.21
CA SER A 5 -13.16 13.23 20.33
C SER A 5 -13.15 11.99 21.22
N GLU A 6 -14.32 11.56 21.72
CA GLU A 6 -14.50 10.43 22.63
C GLU A 6 -15.28 9.28 21.97
N ASP A 7 -15.94 9.53 20.83
CA ASP A 7 -16.75 8.54 20.13
C ASP A 7 -15.92 7.87 19.03
N TYR A 8 -15.32 6.72 19.35
CA TYR A 8 -14.50 5.94 18.41
C TYR A 8 -15.28 4.78 17.80
N VAL A 9 -15.16 4.60 16.49
CA VAL A 9 -15.66 3.43 15.75
C VAL A 9 -14.53 2.77 14.97
N MET A 10 -14.65 1.46 14.74
CA MET A 10 -13.66 0.71 13.96
C MET A 10 -13.72 1.15 12.49
N SER A 11 -12.57 1.59 11.95
CA SER A 11 -12.41 1.94 10.53
C SER A 11 -11.79 0.80 9.74
N LEU A 12 -10.54 0.43 10.06
CA LEU A 12 -9.77 -0.60 9.36
C LEU A 12 -9.35 -1.71 10.32
N ARG A 13 -9.74 -2.95 10.02
CA ARG A 13 -9.35 -4.13 10.80
C ARG A 13 -8.05 -4.72 10.26
N ARG A 14 -7.26 -5.32 11.15
CA ARG A 14 -6.02 -6.07 10.83
C ARG A 14 -4.97 -5.25 10.06
N GLY A 15 -4.89 -3.95 10.33
CA GLY A 15 -3.82 -3.10 9.81
C GLY A 15 -2.44 -3.66 10.18
N THR A 16 -1.48 -3.59 9.26
CA THR A 16 -0.11 -4.05 9.52
C THR A 16 0.59 -3.12 10.50
N ARG A 17 1.33 -3.71 11.45
CA ARG A 17 2.10 -3.01 12.46
C ARG A 17 3.42 -3.74 12.71
N ASP A 18 4.52 -3.01 12.84
CA ASP A 18 5.82 -3.59 13.20
C ASP A 18 6.04 -3.66 14.73
N VAL A 19 7.10 -4.35 15.14
CA VAL A 19 7.47 -4.52 16.56
C VAL A 19 7.83 -3.20 17.26
N LEU A 20 8.16 -2.15 16.51
CA LEU A 20 8.46 -0.82 17.03
C LEU A 20 7.21 0.06 17.12
N GLY A 21 6.09 -0.39 16.58
CA GLY A 21 4.82 0.30 16.63
C GLY A 21 4.46 1.12 15.40
N HIS A 22 5.24 1.06 14.32
CA HIS A 22 4.88 1.74 13.09
C HIS A 22 3.75 0.99 12.37
N VAL A 23 2.86 1.75 11.74
CA VAL A 23 1.67 1.24 11.03
C VAL A 23 1.76 1.60 9.55
N ASP A 24 1.46 0.68 8.65
CA ASP A 24 1.43 1.01 7.21
C ASP A 24 0.12 1.72 6.87
N MET A 25 0.07 3.01 7.15
CA MET A 25 -1.03 3.88 6.77
C MET A 25 -0.49 5.21 6.25
N HIS A 26 -1.00 5.65 5.10
CA HIS A 26 -0.61 6.86 4.43
C HIS A 26 -1.83 7.74 4.16
N ALA A 27 -1.84 8.95 4.72
CA ALA A 27 -2.83 9.98 4.38
C ALA A 27 -2.32 10.79 3.18
N VAL A 28 -3.11 10.85 2.10
CA VAL A 28 -2.67 11.50 0.86
C VAL A 28 -2.63 13.02 1.03
N ALA A 29 -1.43 13.59 0.91
CA ALA A 29 -1.24 15.02 1.09
C ALA A 29 -2.03 15.82 0.04
N GLY A 30 -2.76 16.84 0.50
CA GLY A 30 -3.59 17.69 -0.35
C GLY A 30 -4.96 17.11 -0.72
N LEU A 31 -5.28 15.86 -0.35
CA LEU A 31 -6.58 15.23 -0.57
C LEU A 31 -7.16 14.71 0.75
N ALA A 32 -7.93 15.56 1.43
CA ALA A 32 -8.59 15.18 2.67
C ALA A 32 -9.53 13.98 2.44
N GLY A 33 -9.39 12.96 3.30
CA GLY A 33 -10.20 11.75 3.26
C GLY A 33 -9.73 10.65 2.33
N VAL A 34 -8.63 10.86 1.59
CA VAL A 34 -7.97 9.78 0.86
C VAL A 34 -6.88 9.15 1.73
N LEU A 35 -7.05 7.86 2.03
CA LEU A 35 -6.16 7.08 2.89
C LEU A 35 -5.75 5.80 2.16
N VAL A 36 -4.49 5.41 2.28
CA VAL A 36 -3.97 4.11 1.83
C VAL A 36 -3.47 3.35 3.05
N GLY A 37 -3.79 2.06 3.15
CA GLY A 37 -3.38 1.25 4.28
C GLY A 37 -3.16 -0.20 3.91
N ASN A 38 -2.20 -0.85 4.57
CA ASN A 38 -1.98 -2.28 4.42
C ASN A 38 -2.67 -3.06 5.55
N VAL A 39 -3.26 -4.18 5.19
CA VAL A 39 -3.90 -5.12 6.11
C VAL A 39 -3.31 -6.52 5.92
N GLN A 40 -3.31 -7.30 6.99
CA GLN A 40 -3.08 -8.74 6.89
C GLN A 40 -4.39 -9.41 6.47
N ALA A 41 -4.31 -10.45 5.66
CA ALA A 41 -5.44 -11.27 5.24
C ALA A 41 -5.70 -12.39 6.27
N PRO A 42 -6.95 -12.63 6.73
CA PRO A 42 -7.24 -13.52 7.85
C PRO A 42 -6.90 -15.00 7.58
N GLU A 43 -6.84 -15.37 6.31
CA GLU A 43 -6.59 -16.73 5.84
C GLU A 43 -5.13 -17.17 5.97
N ASP A 44 -4.18 -16.27 5.72
CA ASP A 44 -2.77 -16.62 5.54
C ASP A 44 -1.78 -15.53 6.00
N ASP A 45 -2.28 -14.48 6.66
CA ASP A 45 -1.53 -13.29 7.08
C ASP A 45 -0.79 -12.56 5.94
N SER A 46 -1.15 -12.83 4.69
CA SER A 46 -0.61 -12.11 3.54
C SER A 46 -0.99 -10.64 3.59
N VAL A 47 -0.08 -9.77 3.16
CA VAL A 47 -0.31 -8.33 3.19
C VAL A 47 -1.06 -7.90 1.92
N LYS A 48 -2.14 -7.14 2.10
CA LYS A 48 -2.96 -6.57 1.04
C LYS A 48 -3.11 -5.06 1.24
N THR A 49 -3.11 -4.29 0.17
CA THR A 49 -3.25 -2.83 0.20
C THR A 49 -4.67 -2.41 -0.14
N LEU A 50 -5.22 -1.52 0.69
CA LEU A 50 -6.54 -0.94 0.51
C LEU A 50 -6.45 0.59 0.43
N ILE A 51 -7.42 1.18 -0.26
CA ILE A 51 -7.62 2.63 -0.33
C ILE A 51 -9.03 2.98 0.17
N SER A 52 -9.13 4.09 0.90
CA SER A 52 -10.38 4.75 1.26
C SER A 52 -10.38 6.14 0.65
N THR A 53 -11.55 6.60 0.22
CA THR A 53 -11.78 7.95 -0.32
C THR A 53 -12.84 8.72 0.47
N ASP A 54 -13.23 8.21 1.64
CA ASP A 54 -14.32 8.73 2.48
C ASP A 54 -13.91 8.82 3.96
N ASN A 55 -12.64 9.17 4.22
CA ASN A 55 -12.05 9.27 5.57
C ASN A 55 -12.05 7.94 6.35
N GLY A 56 -11.91 6.81 5.67
CA GLY A 56 -11.81 5.49 6.29
C GLY A 56 -13.16 4.89 6.68
N ASN A 57 -14.28 5.38 6.12
CA ASN A 57 -15.57 4.76 6.34
C ASN A 57 -15.72 3.48 5.49
N GLU A 58 -15.26 3.49 4.24
CA GLU A 58 -15.14 2.33 3.37
C GLU A 58 -13.72 2.16 2.85
N TRP A 59 -13.31 0.89 2.70
CA TRP A 59 -11.99 0.50 2.19
C TRP A 59 -12.15 -0.50 1.06
N ARG A 60 -11.41 -0.31 -0.03
CA ARG A 60 -11.45 -1.19 -1.22
C ARG A 60 -10.06 -1.53 -1.73
N PRO A 61 -9.88 -2.65 -2.44
CA PRO A 61 -8.64 -2.94 -3.14
C PRO A 61 -8.33 -1.87 -4.21
N ILE A 62 -7.05 -1.57 -4.40
CA ILE A 62 -6.61 -0.63 -5.43
C ILE A 62 -6.67 -1.32 -6.79
N HIS A 63 -7.25 -0.65 -7.78
CA HIS A 63 -7.30 -1.18 -9.14
C HIS A 63 -5.88 -1.40 -9.69
N PRO A 64 -5.62 -2.53 -10.36
CA PRO A 64 -4.38 -2.70 -11.09
C PRO A 64 -4.30 -1.70 -12.25
N PRO A 65 -3.09 -1.34 -12.73
CA PRO A 65 -2.93 -0.56 -13.95
C PRO A 65 -3.66 -1.19 -15.12
N LYS A 66 -4.22 -0.36 -16.00
CA LYS A 66 -5.04 -0.80 -17.15
C LYS A 66 -4.32 -1.79 -18.07
N ASN A 67 -2.99 -1.72 -18.14
CA ASN A 67 -2.12 -2.58 -18.95
C ASN A 67 -1.51 -3.76 -18.17
N SER A 68 -1.98 -4.05 -16.95
CA SER A 68 -1.49 -5.18 -16.17
C SER A 68 -1.77 -6.51 -16.91
N LYS A 69 -0.75 -7.38 -16.95
CA LYS A 69 -0.84 -8.73 -17.50
C LYS A 69 -1.20 -9.78 -16.44
N GLU A 70 -1.22 -9.39 -15.17
CA GLU A 70 -1.40 -10.28 -14.02
C GLU A 70 -2.86 -10.41 -13.61
N CYS A 71 -3.63 -9.31 -13.71
CA CYS A 71 -5.05 -9.28 -13.40
C CYS A 71 -5.92 -9.21 -14.65
N VAL A 72 -7.11 -9.79 -14.58
CA VAL A 72 -8.17 -9.72 -15.58
C VAL A 72 -9.44 -9.16 -14.93
N ALA A 73 -10.08 -8.20 -15.58
CA ALA A 73 -11.34 -7.63 -15.11
C ALA A 73 -12.50 -8.64 -15.20
N ARG A 74 -13.35 -8.64 -14.17
CA ARG A 74 -14.58 -9.42 -14.03
C ARG A 74 -15.68 -8.53 -13.45
N SER A 75 -16.92 -9.01 -13.46
CA SER A 75 -18.08 -8.25 -12.96
C SER A 75 -17.97 -7.83 -11.49
N LYS A 76 -17.23 -8.58 -10.67
CA LYS A 76 -17.04 -8.32 -9.22
C LYS A 76 -15.66 -7.75 -8.87
N GLY A 77 -14.90 -7.25 -9.86
CA GLY A 77 -13.56 -6.69 -9.66
C GLY A 77 -12.49 -7.41 -10.48
N TRP A 78 -11.29 -7.54 -9.93
CA TRP A 78 -10.12 -8.02 -10.65
C TRP A 78 -9.66 -9.36 -10.09
N VAL A 79 -9.32 -10.29 -10.98
CA VAL A 79 -8.83 -11.63 -10.60
C VAL A 79 -7.54 -11.98 -11.33
N THR A 80 -6.71 -12.82 -10.72
CA THR A 80 -5.55 -13.41 -11.37
C THR A 80 -6.02 -14.39 -12.45
N LYS A 81 -5.09 -14.85 -13.30
CA LYS A 81 -5.38 -15.94 -14.26
C LYS A 81 -5.86 -17.23 -13.60
N THR A 82 -5.50 -17.46 -12.34
CA THR A 82 -5.91 -18.61 -11.53
C THR A 82 -7.22 -18.38 -10.78
N GLY A 83 -7.85 -17.20 -10.91
CA GLY A 83 -9.16 -16.89 -10.33
C GLY A 83 -9.13 -16.29 -8.92
N HIS A 84 -7.95 -15.98 -8.38
CA HIS A 84 -7.80 -15.34 -7.08
C HIS A 84 -8.05 -13.84 -7.17
N ALA A 85 -8.49 -13.20 -6.07
CA ALA A 85 -8.60 -11.74 -6.04
C ALA A 85 -7.27 -11.07 -6.40
N CYS A 86 -7.30 -10.01 -7.19
CA CYS A 86 -6.10 -9.39 -7.75
C CYS A 86 -6.22 -7.87 -7.67
N SER A 87 -5.19 -7.20 -7.17
CA SER A 87 -5.17 -5.73 -7.02
C SER A 87 -3.75 -5.22 -7.02
N LEU A 88 -3.58 -3.90 -7.05
CA LEU A 88 -2.29 -3.26 -6.81
C LEU A 88 -1.97 -3.31 -5.31
N GLN A 89 -0.77 -3.78 -4.99
CA GLN A 89 -0.24 -3.92 -3.64
C GLN A 89 0.95 -2.98 -3.50
N LEU A 90 0.95 -2.11 -2.49
CA LEU A 90 1.95 -1.08 -2.29
C LEU A 90 2.72 -1.31 -0.99
N GLN A 91 4.03 -1.05 -1.05
CA GLN A 91 4.87 -1.00 0.13
C GLN A 91 4.47 0.21 0.97
N GLY A 92 4.17 -0.02 2.25
CA GLY A 92 3.82 1.04 3.21
C GLY A 92 5.03 1.87 3.67
N GLY A 93 6.24 1.50 3.25
CA GLY A 93 7.48 2.19 3.61
C GLY A 93 7.97 1.95 5.04
N HIS A 94 7.31 1.08 5.80
CA HIS A 94 7.81 0.71 7.12
C HIS A 94 8.82 -0.43 7.05
N LYS A 95 9.82 -0.28 7.93
CA LYS A 95 11.00 -1.13 8.04
C LYS A 95 10.59 -2.53 8.49
N ASN A 96 10.41 -3.45 7.57
CA ASN A 96 10.53 -4.87 7.83
C ASN A 96 12.00 -5.24 7.48
N LYS A 97 12.88 -5.80 8.33
CA LYS A 97 12.77 -6.44 9.65
C LYS A 97 14.14 -6.41 10.33
N GLY A 98 14.17 -6.30 11.66
CA GLY A 98 15.37 -6.45 12.50
C GLY A 98 15.83 -5.12 13.09
N VAL A 99 15.99 -5.09 14.41
CA VAL A 99 16.88 -4.12 15.05
C VAL A 99 18.26 -4.40 14.43
N PRO A 100 18.91 -3.42 13.77
CA PRO A 100 20.26 -3.63 13.28
C PRO A 100 21.10 -4.02 14.50
N THR A 101 21.70 -5.19 14.46
CA THR A 101 22.76 -5.53 15.40
C THR A 101 23.84 -4.43 15.34
N LYS A 102 24.59 -4.28 16.42
CA LYS A 102 25.67 -3.27 16.51
C LYS A 102 26.69 -3.38 15.35
N TRP A 103 26.78 -4.55 14.70
CA TRP A 103 27.64 -4.78 13.53
C TRP A 103 27.00 -4.30 12.21
N GLU A 104 25.69 -4.50 12.00
CA GLU A 104 24.94 -4.06 10.80
C GLU A 104 24.88 -2.53 10.69
N ALA A 105 24.80 -1.85 11.84
CA ALA A 105 24.86 -0.38 11.91
C ALA A 105 26.23 0.19 11.47
N ARG A 106 27.33 -0.57 11.62
CA ARG A 106 28.69 -0.11 11.26
C ARG A 106 29.00 -0.26 9.77
N GLN A 107 28.30 -1.12 9.03
CA GLN A 107 28.61 -1.38 7.63
C GLN A 107 27.81 -0.56 6.62
N HIS A 108 26.78 0.22 7.03
CA HIS A 108 25.94 1.09 6.19
C HIS A 108 25.32 0.43 4.92
N ARG A 109 25.61 -0.84 4.62
CA ARG A 109 25.27 -1.52 3.36
C ARG A 109 23.90 -2.20 3.36
N GLU A 110 23.34 -2.51 4.53
CA GLU A 110 22.08 -3.26 4.64
C GLU A 110 20.87 -2.39 5.01
N VAL A 111 21.09 -1.11 5.30
CA VAL A 111 20.02 -0.15 5.65
C VAL A 111 19.35 0.46 4.41
N GLU A 112 19.96 0.28 3.23
CA GLU A 112 19.58 0.93 1.96
C GLU A 112 18.63 0.12 1.08
N ARG A 113 18.36 -1.17 1.35
CA ARG A 113 17.35 -1.96 0.61
C ARG A 113 15.92 -1.67 1.11
N ARG A 114 15.53 -0.40 1.12
CA ARG A 114 14.18 0.03 1.48
C ARG A 114 13.40 0.41 0.24
N TRP A 115 12.30 -0.29 0.00
CA TRP A 115 11.22 0.29 -0.78
C TRP A 115 10.68 1.49 0.02
N GLY A 116 10.74 2.68 -0.57
CA GLY A 116 10.29 3.91 0.07
C GLY A 116 8.79 3.84 0.42
N PRO A 117 8.32 4.74 1.31
CA PRO A 117 6.88 4.86 1.56
C PRO A 117 6.15 5.32 0.31
N VAL A 118 4.83 5.21 0.37
CA VAL A 118 3.97 5.95 -0.55
C VAL A 118 4.28 7.44 -0.41
N LEU A 119 4.61 8.10 -1.52
CA LEU A 119 4.92 9.51 -1.57
C LEU A 119 3.73 10.27 -2.12
N SER A 120 3.40 11.40 -1.48
CA SER A 120 2.42 12.37 -1.98
C SER A 120 2.80 13.75 -1.44
N SER A 121 2.52 14.82 -2.19
CA SER A 121 2.81 16.20 -1.77
C SER A 121 1.57 17.09 -1.89
N ALA A 122 1.36 17.96 -0.92
CA ALA A 122 0.33 19.00 -1.00
C ALA A 122 0.61 20.02 -2.13
N THR A 123 1.85 20.13 -2.62
CA THR A 123 2.21 20.96 -3.79
C THR A 123 1.98 20.26 -5.13
N ALA A 124 1.69 18.95 -5.12
CA ALA A 124 1.41 18.14 -6.30
C ALA A 124 0.18 17.27 -6.02
N VAL A 125 -0.96 17.92 -5.76
CA VAL A 125 -2.22 17.27 -5.39
C VAL A 125 -2.62 16.21 -6.42
N GLY A 126 -3.00 15.02 -5.93
CA GLY A 126 -3.37 13.89 -6.76
C GLY A 126 -2.19 13.06 -7.29
N VAL A 127 -0.96 13.56 -7.20
CA VAL A 127 0.24 12.80 -7.59
C VAL A 127 0.69 11.93 -6.43
N MET A 128 0.81 10.63 -6.70
CA MET A 128 1.33 9.64 -5.76
C MET A 128 2.40 8.77 -6.43
N LEU A 129 3.45 8.43 -5.69
CA LEU A 129 4.48 7.48 -6.14
C LEU A 129 4.62 6.37 -5.10
N ALA A 130 4.71 5.12 -5.54
CA ALA A 130 4.86 3.99 -4.64
C ALA A 130 5.59 2.83 -5.32
N VAL A 131 6.27 2.02 -4.52
CA VAL A 131 6.82 0.74 -4.96
C VAL A 131 5.87 -0.37 -4.55
N GLY A 132 5.66 -1.36 -5.40
CA GLY A 132 4.67 -2.39 -5.16
C GLY A 132 4.69 -3.51 -6.19
N ASN A 133 3.66 -4.33 -6.20
CA ASN A 133 3.40 -5.31 -7.25
C ASN A 133 1.91 -5.39 -7.53
N VAL A 134 1.55 -5.98 -8.66
CA VAL A 134 0.17 -6.39 -8.91
C VAL A 134 0.01 -7.88 -8.57
N GLY A 135 -1.17 -8.28 -8.11
CA GLY A 135 -1.47 -9.66 -7.75
C GLY A 135 -2.34 -9.82 -6.51
N GLU A 136 -2.32 -11.04 -5.96
CA GLU A 136 -3.13 -11.45 -4.82
C GLU A 136 -2.67 -10.86 -3.48
N ARG A 137 -1.36 -10.61 -3.35
CA ARG A 137 -0.72 -10.13 -2.12
C ARG A 137 0.57 -9.37 -2.42
N LEU A 138 1.00 -8.56 -1.45
CA LEU A 138 2.26 -7.84 -1.48
C LEU A 138 3.43 -8.84 -1.46
N ARG A 139 4.36 -8.68 -2.40
CA ARG A 139 5.59 -9.47 -2.51
C ARG A 139 6.74 -8.79 -1.77
N SER A 140 7.80 -9.55 -1.50
CA SER A 140 8.91 -9.11 -0.66
C SER A 140 10.28 -9.27 -1.32
N ARG A 141 10.34 -9.54 -2.63
CA ARG A 141 11.60 -9.66 -3.38
C ARG A 141 11.72 -8.49 -4.32
N ASP A 142 12.90 -7.89 -4.40
CA ASP A 142 13.16 -6.70 -5.22
C ASP A 142 12.73 -6.87 -6.68
N GLY A 143 13.14 -7.97 -7.33
CA GLY A 143 12.79 -8.25 -8.73
C GLY A 143 11.34 -8.67 -8.97
N GLU A 144 10.49 -8.59 -7.95
CA GLU A 144 9.04 -8.79 -8.09
C GLU A 144 8.25 -7.49 -7.90
N LEU A 145 8.95 -6.37 -7.68
CA LEU A 145 8.36 -5.08 -7.40
C LEU A 145 8.64 -4.10 -8.53
N SER A 146 7.73 -3.15 -8.73
CA SER A 146 7.83 -2.09 -9.72
C SER A 146 7.46 -0.76 -9.08
N THR A 147 7.86 0.33 -9.72
CA THR A 147 7.48 1.69 -9.32
C THR A 147 6.22 2.10 -10.07
N PHE A 148 5.23 2.60 -9.33
CA PHE A 148 3.94 3.05 -9.84
C PHE A 148 3.73 4.54 -9.56
N VAL A 149 2.99 5.20 -10.44
CA VAL A 149 2.52 6.57 -10.28
C VAL A 149 1.00 6.61 -10.39
N SER A 150 0.35 7.39 -9.53
CA SER A 150 -1.01 7.88 -9.72
C SER A 150 -0.97 9.39 -9.94
N ARG A 151 -1.92 9.91 -10.73
CA ARG A 151 -2.09 11.34 -11.00
C ARG A 151 -3.51 11.83 -10.68
N ASP A 152 -4.30 10.98 -10.03
CA ASP A 152 -5.73 11.19 -9.73
C ASP A 152 -6.08 10.79 -8.29
N GLY A 153 -5.10 10.85 -7.37
CA GLY A 153 -5.32 10.58 -5.95
C GLY A 153 -5.49 9.10 -5.61
N GLY A 154 -4.94 8.21 -6.44
CA GLY A 154 -4.93 6.77 -6.20
C GLY A 154 -6.09 6.01 -6.85
N GLU A 155 -6.93 6.67 -7.65
CA GLU A 155 -8.00 6.02 -8.40
C GLU A 155 -7.47 5.16 -9.55
N SER A 156 -6.48 5.68 -10.29
CA SER A 156 -5.76 4.92 -11.31
C SER A 156 -4.25 5.04 -11.16
N TRP A 157 -3.58 3.96 -11.54
CA TRP A 157 -2.13 3.82 -11.43
C TRP A 157 -1.53 3.38 -12.76
N ALA A 158 -0.28 3.80 -12.99
CA ALA A 158 0.53 3.37 -14.13
C ALA A 158 1.92 2.94 -13.63
N VAL A 159 2.52 1.96 -14.30
CA VAL A 159 3.91 1.54 -14.06
C VAL A 159 4.84 2.58 -14.70
N VAL A 160 5.86 3.01 -13.97
CA VAL A 160 6.89 3.96 -14.46
C VAL A 160 8.31 3.41 -14.44
N GLY A 161 8.55 2.34 -13.67
CA GLY A 161 9.81 1.61 -13.68
C GLY A 161 9.55 0.16 -13.33
N GLU A 162 9.96 -0.75 -14.23
CA GLU A 162 9.97 -2.18 -13.96
C GLU A 162 11.20 -2.54 -13.11
N GLY A 163 11.09 -3.57 -12.27
CA GLY A 163 12.15 -4.10 -11.42
C GLY A 163 12.64 -5.46 -11.88
#